data_AF-A0A1S1QGD2-F1
#
_entry.id   AF-A0A1S1QGD2-F1
#
_cell.length_a   1.000
_cell.length_b   1.000
_cell.length_c   1.000
_cell.angle_alpha   90.00
_cell.angle_beta   90.00
_cell.angle_gamma   90.00
#
_symmetry.space_group_name_H-M   'P 1'
#
loop_
_entity.id
_entity.type
_entity.pdbx_description
1 polymer ?
#
loop_
_entity_poly.entity_id
_entity_poly.type
_entity_poly.pdbx_seq_one_letter_code
_entity_poly.pdbx_strand_id
1 'polypeptide(L)'
;MNEQRKDILDMLAEGKITAVEAEQLIAALERDQPPTASSLDTRPKGRAKYLRVVVNTLENGEPGRVNVRVPLQLLRAGVRLAALIPPQALGRANVELNKSGVPFDLTQLKPEQLEALVEHLDEMTVEVDQPDAKVRVFCE
;
A
#
# COMPACT_ATOMS: atom_id res chain seq x y z
N MET A 1 4.79 -21.47 -3.80
CA MET A 1 5.38 -22.07 -5.02
C MET A 1 4.31 -22.09 -6.08
N ASN A 2 4.56 -21.53 -7.26
CA ASN A 2 3.57 -21.44 -8.34
C ASN A 2 3.60 -22.76 -9.13
N GLU A 3 2.49 -23.51 -9.21
CA GLU A 3 2.41 -24.80 -9.93
C GLU A 3 2.90 -24.67 -11.38
N GLN A 4 2.58 -23.53 -12.02
CA GLN A 4 3.01 -23.21 -13.38
C GLN A 4 4.54 -23.12 -13.54
N ARG A 5 5.26 -22.69 -12.50
CA ARG A 5 6.74 -22.65 -12.53
C ARG A 5 7.33 -24.05 -12.46
N LYS A 6 6.64 -24.97 -11.76
CA LYS A 6 7.09 -26.36 -11.64
C LYS A 6 6.91 -27.10 -12.97
N ASP A 7 5.79 -26.91 -13.65
CA ASP A 7 5.54 -27.49 -14.98
C ASP A 7 6.58 -27.06 -16.02
N ILE A 8 7.02 -25.79 -16.00
CA ILE A 8 8.08 -25.31 -16.91
C ILE A 8 9.43 -25.99 -16.62
N LEU A 9 9.76 -26.20 -15.34
CA LEU A 9 11.00 -26.87 -14.95
C LEU A 9 10.97 -28.36 -15.30
N ASP A 10 9.81 -29.00 -15.16
CA ASP A 10 9.61 -30.39 -15.57
C ASP A 10 9.73 -30.53 -17.10
N MET A 11 9.17 -29.60 -17.89
CA MET A 11 9.36 -29.56 -19.34
C MET A 11 10.82 -29.36 -19.76
N LEU A 12 11.59 -28.56 -19.01
CA LEU A 12 13.03 -28.39 -19.23
C LEU A 12 13.80 -29.69 -18.89
N ALA A 13 13.45 -30.34 -17.78
CA ALA A 13 14.07 -31.60 -17.37
C ALA A 13 13.77 -32.75 -18.36
N GLU A 14 12.59 -32.75 -18.95
CA GLU A 14 12.17 -33.67 -20.02
C GLU A 14 12.76 -33.29 -21.39
N GLY A 15 13.44 -32.14 -21.51
CA GLY A 15 14.05 -31.67 -22.75
C GLY A 15 13.04 -31.20 -23.81
N LYS A 16 11.78 -30.94 -23.43
CA LYS A 16 10.72 -30.44 -24.32
C LYS A 16 10.92 -28.98 -24.72
N ILE A 17 11.68 -28.24 -23.90
CA ILE A 17 12.05 -26.84 -24.13
C ILE A 17 13.53 -26.63 -23.87
N THR A 18 14.10 -25.57 -24.44
CA THR A 18 15.46 -25.13 -24.17
C THR A 18 15.54 -24.28 -22.91
N ALA A 19 16.74 -24.13 -22.35
CA ALA A 19 16.97 -23.25 -21.19
C ALA A 19 16.54 -21.80 -21.47
N VAL A 20 16.73 -21.31 -22.70
CA VAL A 20 16.34 -19.95 -23.12
C VAL A 20 14.83 -19.78 -23.15
N GLU A 21 14.10 -20.79 -23.66
CA GLU A 21 12.64 -20.77 -23.68
C GLU A 21 12.05 -20.87 -22.26
N ALA A 22 12.65 -21.71 -21.41
CA ALA A 22 12.25 -21.80 -20.00
C ALA A 22 12.40 -20.46 -19.29
N GLU A 23 13.52 -19.74 -19.52
CA GLU A 23 13.76 -18.41 -18.96
C GLU A 23 12.73 -17.39 -19.44
N GLN A 24 12.37 -17.41 -20.73
CA GLN A 24 11.35 -16.53 -21.30
C GLN A 24 9.95 -16.80 -20.72
N LEU A 25 9.58 -18.07 -20.55
CA LEU A 25 8.29 -18.47 -19.98
C LEU A 25 8.18 -18.11 -18.50
N ILE A 26 9.25 -18.32 -17.73
CA ILE A 26 9.30 -17.92 -16.32
C ILE A 26 9.21 -16.39 -16.19
N ALA A 27 9.94 -15.65 -17.03
CA ALA A 27 9.88 -14.18 -17.04
C ALA A 27 8.50 -13.65 -17.45
N ALA A 28 7.78 -14.34 -18.33
CA ALA A 28 6.40 -13.98 -18.68
C ALA A 28 5.44 -14.22 -17.51
N LEU A 29 5.56 -15.36 -16.81
CA LEU A 29 4.77 -15.66 -15.61
C LEU A 29 4.98 -14.63 -14.49
N GLU A 30 6.21 -14.16 -14.29
CA GLU A 30 6.52 -13.14 -13.27
C GLU A 30 5.93 -11.76 -13.62
N ARG A 31 5.69 -11.46 -14.90
CA ARG A 31 5.03 -10.21 -15.34
C ARG A 31 3.51 -10.26 -15.20
N ASP A 32 2.91 -11.43 -15.44
CA ASP A 32 1.46 -11.66 -15.29
C ASP A 32 1.04 -11.92 -13.85
N GLN A 33 1.99 -12.18 -12.95
CA GLN A 33 1.69 -12.28 -11.53
C GLN A 33 1.34 -10.89 -10.99
N PRO A 34 0.09 -10.63 -10.55
CA PRO A 34 -0.20 -9.41 -9.79
C PRO A 34 0.78 -9.41 -8.62
N PRO A 35 1.43 -8.29 -8.29
CA PRO A 35 2.55 -8.27 -7.37
C PRO A 35 2.12 -8.90 -6.06
N THR A 36 2.44 -10.18 -5.87
CA THR A 36 2.15 -10.90 -4.65
C THR A 36 3.05 -10.27 -3.60
N ALA A 37 2.51 -10.14 -2.39
CA ALA A 37 3.15 -9.52 -1.23
C ALA A 37 4.43 -10.25 -0.75
N SER A 38 5.17 -10.91 -1.64
CA SER A 38 6.33 -11.75 -1.31
C SER A 38 7.67 -11.03 -1.42
N SER A 39 7.67 -9.69 -1.44
CA SER A 39 8.89 -8.87 -1.34
C SER A 39 8.88 -7.94 -0.13
N LEU A 40 8.06 -8.21 0.89
CA LEU A 40 8.09 -7.47 2.16
C LEU A 40 9.24 -7.91 3.07
N ASP A 41 9.88 -9.06 2.80
CA ASP A 41 10.87 -9.67 3.70
C ASP A 41 12.31 -9.13 3.60
N THR A 42 12.55 -7.99 2.95
CA THR A 42 13.88 -7.37 2.98
C THR A 42 13.82 -5.85 3.07
N ARG A 43 12.87 -5.32 3.84
CA ARG A 43 12.99 -3.91 4.21
C ARG A 43 13.97 -3.76 5.38
N PRO A 44 15.10 -3.06 5.22
CA PRO A 44 15.82 -2.58 6.39
C PRO A 44 14.85 -1.72 7.19
N LYS A 45 14.67 -2.04 8.48
CA LYS A 45 13.89 -1.22 9.45
C LYS A 45 14.30 0.24 9.27
N GLY A 46 13.44 1.02 8.62
CA GLY A 46 13.86 2.29 8.04
C GLY A 46 12.65 3.09 7.63
N ARG A 47 12.05 3.75 8.63
CA ARG A 47 10.95 4.74 8.57
C ARG A 47 10.25 4.80 7.22
N ALA A 48 9.06 4.21 7.14
CA ALA A 48 8.07 4.47 6.09
C ALA A 48 8.14 5.93 5.61
N LYS A 49 8.39 6.12 4.32
CA LYS A 49 8.48 7.44 3.68
C LYS A 49 7.16 7.82 3.02
N TYR A 50 6.40 6.84 2.57
CA TYR A 50 5.15 7.00 1.84
C TYR A 50 4.10 6.00 2.33
N LEU A 51 2.84 6.44 2.39
CA LEU A 51 1.69 5.56 2.36
C LEU A 51 1.29 5.35 0.91
N ARG A 52 1.22 4.10 0.46
CA ARG A 52 0.84 3.74 -0.90
C ARG A 52 -0.51 3.06 -0.92
N VAL A 53 -1.36 3.52 -1.84
CA VAL A 53 -2.67 2.93 -2.11
C VAL A 53 -2.71 2.49 -3.56
N VAL A 54 -2.87 1.19 -3.77
CA VAL A 54 -3.06 0.60 -5.10
C VAL A 54 -4.47 0.02 -5.15
N VAL A 55 -5.24 0.45 -6.13
CA VAL A 55 -6.58 -0.10 -6.40
C VAL A 55 -6.58 -0.57 -7.84
N ASN A 56 -6.98 -1.82 -8.05
CA ASN A 56 -7.32 -2.35 -9.36
C ASN A 56 -8.81 -2.67 -9.34
N THR A 57 -9.57 -2.23 -10.34
CA THR A 57 -10.99 -2.51 -10.47
C THR A 57 -11.29 -3.09 -11.85
N LEU A 58 -12.41 -3.79 -11.96
CA LEU A 58 -13.00 -4.24 -13.22
C LEU A 58 -14.41 -3.68 -13.29
N GLU A 59 -14.56 -2.51 -13.90
CA GLU A 59 -15.87 -1.84 -14.02
C GLU A 59 -16.41 -2.05 -15.44
N ASN A 60 -17.55 -2.72 -15.57
CA ASN A 60 -18.16 -3.08 -16.86
C ASN A 60 -17.21 -3.87 -17.81
N GLY A 61 -16.28 -4.63 -17.24
CA GLY A 61 -15.29 -5.40 -17.99
C GLY A 61 -14.03 -4.62 -18.39
N GLU A 62 -13.98 -3.31 -18.11
CA GLU A 62 -12.80 -2.48 -18.37
C GLU A 62 -11.89 -2.41 -17.11
N PRO A 63 -10.58 -2.64 -17.24
CA PRO A 63 -9.66 -2.59 -16.11
C PRO A 63 -9.37 -1.14 -15.71
N GLY A 64 -9.69 -0.79 -14.46
CA GLY A 64 -9.30 0.46 -13.81
C GLY A 64 -8.08 0.27 -12.91
N ARG A 65 -7.16 1.24 -12.90
CA ARG A 65 -6.01 1.25 -11.99
C ARG A 65 -5.77 2.60 -11.36
N VAL A 66 -5.75 2.63 -10.03
CA VAL A 66 -5.35 3.77 -9.21
C VAL A 66 -4.09 3.41 -8.44
N ASN A 67 -3.12 4.32 -8.45
CA ASN A 67 -1.86 4.12 -7.74
C ASN A 67 -1.42 5.45 -7.12
N VAL A 68 -1.74 5.63 -5.84
CA VAL A 68 -1.47 6.85 -5.07
C VAL A 68 -0.29 6.62 -4.15
N ARG A 69 0.61 7.60 -4.11
CA ARG A 69 1.76 7.62 -3.20
C ARG A 69 1.74 8.90 -2.39
N VAL A 70 1.54 8.78 -1.08
CA VAL A 70 1.40 9.92 -0.16
C VAL A 70 2.62 10.01 0.74
N PRO A 71 3.46 11.07 0.66
CA PRO A 71 4.61 11.21 1.55
C PRO A 71 4.17 11.38 3.01
N LEU A 72 4.67 10.53 3.91
CA LEU A 72 4.37 10.61 5.35
C LEU A 72 4.94 11.88 6.01
N GLN A 73 5.91 12.53 5.36
CA GLN A 73 6.38 13.86 5.77
C GLN A 73 5.28 14.92 5.76
N LEU A 74 4.23 14.75 4.94
CA LEU A 74 3.09 15.67 4.90
C LEU A 74 2.32 15.68 6.23
N LEU A 75 2.33 14.59 7.00
CA LEU A 75 1.69 14.57 8.32
C LEU A 75 2.36 15.59 9.26
N ARG A 76 3.71 15.67 9.25
CA ARG A 76 4.46 16.67 10.01
C ARG A 76 4.16 18.10 9.54
N ALA A 77 4.08 18.30 8.23
CA ALA A 77 3.71 19.60 7.66
C ALA A 77 2.27 19.98 8.05
N GLY A 78 1.35 19.01 8.07
CA GLY A 78 -0.04 19.18 8.45
C GLY A 78 -0.20 19.72 9.87
N VAL A 79 0.56 19.23 10.85
CA VAL A 79 0.53 19.78 12.22
C VAL A 79 0.98 21.23 12.27
N ARG A 80 2.01 21.59 11.50
CA ARG A 80 2.46 22.99 11.42
C ARG A 80 1.41 23.89 10.77
N LEU A 81 0.70 23.39 9.77
CA LEU A 81 -0.41 24.12 9.15
C LEU A 81 -1.61 24.24 10.10
N ALA A 82 -1.92 23.20 10.87
CA ALA A 82 -2.98 23.22 11.87
C ALA A 82 -2.74 24.30 12.93
N ALA A 83 -1.47 24.58 13.29
CA ALA A 83 -1.11 25.66 14.20
C ALA A 83 -1.44 27.07 13.68
N LEU A 84 -1.65 27.24 12.37
CA LEU A 84 -2.08 28.51 11.76
C LEU A 84 -3.61 28.67 11.76
N ILE A 85 -4.36 27.61 12.07
CA ILE A 85 -5.82 27.63 12.08
C ILE A 85 -6.29 28.24 13.40
N PRO A 86 -7.20 29.24 13.39
CA PRO A 86 -7.73 29.82 14.62
C PRO A 86 -8.37 28.76 15.53
N PRO A 87 -8.18 28.83 16.87
CA PRO A 87 -8.69 27.81 17.81
C PRO A 87 -10.19 27.57 17.71
N GLN A 88 -10.98 28.61 17.39
CA GLN A 88 -12.42 28.50 17.20
C GLN A 88 -12.80 27.63 16.00
N ALA A 89 -12.02 27.69 14.91
CA ALA A 89 -12.24 26.87 13.73
C ALA A 89 -11.88 25.40 14.00
N LEU A 90 -10.77 25.15 14.70
CA LEU A 90 -10.39 23.81 15.15
C LEU A 90 -11.45 23.20 16.09
N GLY A 91 -11.99 24.00 17.01
CA GLY A 91 -13.07 23.56 17.90
C GLY A 91 -14.33 23.12 17.15
N ARG A 92 -14.74 23.86 16.12
CA ARG A 92 -15.87 23.46 15.25
C ARG A 92 -15.58 22.16 14.50
N ALA A 93 -14.37 22.01 13.96
CA ALA A 93 -13.96 20.79 13.28
C ALA A 93 -13.97 19.57 14.22
N ASN A 94 -13.45 19.71 15.45
CA ASN A 94 -13.48 18.66 16.47
C ASN A 94 -14.90 18.21 16.83
N VAL A 95 -15.86 19.13 16.90
CA VAL A 95 -17.27 18.78 17.16
C VAL A 95 -17.82 17.89 16.04
N GLU A 96 -17.55 18.22 14.79
CA GLU A 96 -18.00 17.41 13.65
C GLU A 96 -17.28 16.06 13.58
N LEU A 97 -15.96 16.01 13.83
CA LEU A 97 -15.21 14.75 13.88
C LEU A 97 -15.79 13.78 14.93
N ASN A 98 -16.09 14.28 16.13
CA ASN A 98 -16.69 13.48 17.19
C ASN A 98 -18.09 12.97 16.79
N LYS A 99 -18.92 13.79 16.14
CA LYS A 99 -20.22 13.34 15.61
C LYS A 99 -20.08 12.25 14.56
N SER A 100 -19.03 12.29 13.75
CA SER A 100 -18.71 11.26 12.76
C SER A 100 -18.03 10.02 13.35
N GLY A 101 -17.86 9.94 14.68
CA GLY A 101 -17.24 8.81 15.34
C GLY A 101 -15.72 8.74 15.18
N VAL A 102 -15.08 9.87 14.88
CA VAL A 102 -13.61 9.98 14.80
C VAL A 102 -13.11 10.58 16.12
N PRO A 103 -12.61 9.78 17.08
CA PRO A 103 -12.19 10.25 18.40
C PRO A 103 -10.80 10.90 18.32
N PHE A 104 -10.71 12.03 17.62
CA PHE A 104 -9.46 12.71 17.31
C PHE A 104 -9.56 14.20 17.62
N ASP A 105 -8.66 14.71 18.46
CA ASP A 105 -8.62 16.11 18.85
C ASP A 105 -7.51 16.85 18.09
N LEU A 106 -7.93 17.69 17.13
CA LEU A 106 -7.02 18.50 16.30
C LEU A 106 -6.23 19.54 17.10
N THR A 107 -6.67 19.90 18.31
CA THR A 107 -5.98 20.88 19.17
C THR A 107 -4.86 20.23 19.98
N GLN A 108 -4.89 18.91 20.15
CA GLN A 108 -3.88 18.15 20.88
C GLN A 108 -2.86 17.50 19.94
N LEU A 109 -2.94 17.75 18.64
CA LEU A 109 -1.99 17.29 17.64
C LEU A 109 -0.58 17.83 17.89
N LYS A 110 0.33 16.95 18.30
CA LYS A 110 1.75 17.29 18.45
C LYS A 110 2.62 16.53 17.44
N PRO A 111 3.72 17.13 16.97
CA PRO A 111 4.65 16.46 16.06
C PRO A 111 5.15 15.12 16.60
N GLU A 112 5.43 15.03 17.90
CA GLU A 112 5.99 13.83 18.55
C GLU A 112 5.02 12.65 18.50
N GLN A 113 3.71 12.89 18.67
CA GLN A 113 2.68 11.85 18.59
C GLN A 113 2.52 11.29 17.17
N LEU A 114 2.75 12.12 16.16
CA LEU A 114 2.74 11.67 14.77
C LEU A 114 3.96 10.84 14.40
N GLU A 115 5.11 11.07 15.03
CA GLU A 115 6.28 10.23 14.78
C GLU A 115 6.04 8.81 15.28
N ALA A 116 5.49 8.66 16.48
CA ALA A 116 5.07 7.36 16.99
C ALA A 116 4.02 6.71 16.06
N LEU A 117 3.02 7.46 15.59
CA LEU A 117 2.02 6.94 14.65
C LEU A 117 2.67 6.44 13.35
N VAL A 118 3.61 7.19 12.78
CA VAL A 118 4.33 6.80 11.54
C VAL A 118 5.12 5.51 11.73
N GLU A 119 5.70 5.28 12.91
CA GLU A 119 6.38 4.03 13.22
C GLU A 119 5.42 2.84 13.23
N HIS A 120 4.25 2.97 13.85
CA HIS A 120 3.23 1.90 13.85
C HIS A 120 2.62 1.68 12.46
N LEU A 121 2.53 2.73 11.64
CA LEU A 121 2.04 2.61 10.27
C LEU A 121 2.98 1.83 9.35
N ASP A 122 4.27 1.70 9.67
CA ASP A 122 5.24 0.96 8.85
C ASP A 122 4.85 -0.53 8.74
N GLU A 123 4.24 -1.09 9.79
CA GLU A 123 3.74 -2.47 9.82
C GLU A 123 2.30 -2.60 9.29
N MET A 124 1.61 -1.48 9.08
CA MET A 124 0.22 -1.49 8.61
C MET A 124 0.13 -1.94 7.16
N THR A 125 -0.59 -3.04 6.93
CA THR A 125 -0.98 -3.51 5.60
C THR A 125 -2.47 -3.80 5.58
N VAL A 126 -3.16 -3.31 4.57
CA VAL A 126 -4.57 -3.60 4.32
C VAL A 126 -4.68 -4.17 2.91
N GLU A 127 -5.27 -5.35 2.78
CA GLU A 127 -5.54 -5.98 1.49
C GLU A 127 -7.01 -6.37 1.42
N VAL A 128 -7.67 -5.97 0.35
CA VAL A 128 -9.04 -6.38 0.01
C VAL A 128 -8.96 -7.08 -1.33
N ASP A 129 -9.45 -8.32 -1.39
CA ASP A 129 -9.53 -9.12 -2.61
C ASP A 129 -10.98 -9.48 -2.88
N GLN A 130 -11.57 -8.81 -3.87
CA GLN A 130 -12.91 -9.08 -4.39
C GLN A 130 -12.81 -9.44 -5.88
N PRO A 131 -13.80 -10.16 -6.44
CA PRO A 131 -13.78 -10.58 -7.84
C PRO A 131 -13.58 -9.44 -8.84
N ASP A 132 -14.13 -8.26 -8.54
CA ASP A 132 -14.15 -7.06 -9.37
C ASP A 132 -13.27 -5.92 -8.82
N ALA A 133 -12.68 -6.08 -7.63
CA ALA A 133 -11.85 -5.05 -7.01
C ALA A 133 -10.75 -5.62 -6.12
N LYS A 134 -9.52 -5.13 -6.30
CA LYS A 134 -8.39 -5.39 -5.41
C LYS A 134 -7.84 -4.09 -4.87
N VAL A 135 -7.80 -3.94 -3.55
CA VAL A 135 -7.25 -2.76 -2.87
C VAL A 135 -6.07 -3.19 -2.01
N ARG A 136 -4.96 -2.46 -2.08
CA ARG A 136 -3.78 -2.65 -1.24
C ARG A 136 -3.33 -1.32 -0.68
N VAL A 137 -3.22 -1.25 0.65
CA VAL A 137 -2.68 -0.10 1.37
C VAL A 137 -1.48 -0.57 2.19
N PHE A 138 -0.33 0.05 1.99
CA PHE A 138 0.91 -0.31 2.68
C PHE A 138 1.87 0.88 2.72
N CYS A 139 2.84 0.84 3.63
CA CYS A 139 3.88 1.86 3.72
C CYS A 139 5.11 1.51 2.86
N GLU A 140 5.87 2.51 2.38
CA GLU A 140 7.17 2.37 1.67
C GLU A 140 8.23 3.44 1.86
#